data_AF-X1NYZ5-F1
#
_entry.id   AF-X1NYZ5-F1
#
_cell.length_a   1.000
_cell.length_b   1.000
_cell.length_c   1.000
_cell.angle_alpha   90.00
_cell.angle_beta   90.00
_cell.angle_gamma   90.00
#
_symmetry.space_group_name_H-M   'P 1'
#
loop_
_entity.id
_entity.type
_entity.pdbx_description
1 polymer ?
#
loop_
_entity_poly.entity_id
_entity_poly.type
_entity_poly.pdbx_seq_one_letter_code
_entity_poly.pdbx_strand_id
1 'polypeptide(L)'
;PDTLLLSVGLIPENELSKEAGVQLSPITKGPVTTETMETPLPGIFSCGNVSTVFDLVDYVAETGMTAGRNAARFATGAWKKERDSVDVMPGENVRVLFPQRYSFEDDLILFIRSAKPVERPVKIDISPLEMQFKRLYTRPNEMIRVKVPKDK
;
A
#
# COMPACT_ATOMS: atom_id res chain seq x y z
N PRO A 1 17.45 -6.21 -37.50
CA PRO A 1 17.09 -5.61 -36.20
C PRO A 1 16.61 -6.74 -35.29
N ASP A 2 17.41 -7.10 -34.29
CA ASP A 2 17.29 -8.38 -33.56
C ASP A 2 16.84 -8.18 -32.11
N THR A 3 16.00 -7.17 -31.85
CA THR A 3 15.51 -6.86 -30.50
C THR A 3 14.01 -6.66 -30.49
N LEU A 4 13.35 -7.45 -29.63
CA LEU A 4 11.92 -7.37 -29.34
C LEU A 4 11.75 -6.84 -27.92
N LEU A 5 11.04 -5.72 -27.80
CA LEU A 5 10.62 -5.17 -26.50
C LEU A 5 9.16 -5.57 -26.27
N LEU A 6 8.90 -6.28 -25.18
CA LEU A 6 7.55 -6.66 -24.76
C LEU A 6 7.18 -5.92 -23.49
N SER A 7 6.08 -5.18 -23.53
CA SER A 7 5.48 -4.54 -22.35
C SER A 7 4.49 -5.50 -21.70
N VAL A 8 4.97 -6.42 -20.88
CA VAL A 8 4.12 -7.33 -20.09
C VAL A 8 3.83 -6.72 -18.73
N GLY A 9 2.57 -6.77 -18.30
CA GLY A 9 2.18 -6.30 -16.97
C GLY A 9 2.70 -7.25 -15.89
N LEU A 10 3.25 -6.71 -14.80
CA LEU A 10 3.60 -7.49 -13.62
C LEU A 10 2.30 -7.91 -12.92
N ILE A 11 2.08 -9.22 -12.78
CA ILE A 11 0.97 -9.76 -11.97
C ILE A 11 1.59 -10.33 -10.69
N PRO A 12 1.20 -9.86 -9.50
CA PRO A 12 1.68 -10.41 -8.24
C PRO A 12 1.36 -11.91 -8.12
N GLU A 13 2.37 -12.73 -7.86
CA GLU A 13 2.22 -14.16 -7.57
C GLU A 13 1.99 -14.35 -6.06
N ASN A 14 0.77 -14.76 -5.69
CA ASN A 14 0.32 -14.79 -4.29
C ASN A 14 -0.21 -16.15 -3.83
N GLU A 15 0.19 -17.24 -4.51
CA GLU A 15 -0.27 -18.58 -4.15
C GLU A 15 0.18 -18.97 -2.73
N LEU A 16 1.44 -18.71 -2.36
CA LEU A 16 1.92 -18.96 -0.99
C LEU A 16 1.15 -18.15 0.07
N SER A 17 0.84 -16.88 -0.22
CA SER A 17 0.03 -16.05 0.69
C SER A 17 -1.37 -16.63 0.86
N LYS A 18 -1.98 -17.09 -0.24
CA LYS A 18 -3.30 -17.71 -0.23
C LYS A 18 -3.31 -19.04 0.53
N GLU A 19 -2.30 -19.89 0.33
CA GLU A 19 -2.11 -21.13 1.09
C GLU A 19 -1.92 -20.88 2.59
N ALA A 20 -1.21 -19.81 2.95
CA ALA A 20 -1.05 -19.38 4.33
C ALA A 20 -2.33 -18.77 4.95
N GLY A 21 -3.42 -18.63 4.16
CA GLY A 21 -4.68 -18.05 4.62
C GLY A 21 -4.69 -16.52 4.69
N VAL A 22 -3.69 -15.85 4.09
CA VAL A 22 -3.61 -14.39 4.06
C VAL A 22 -4.73 -13.83 3.20
N GLN A 23 -5.44 -12.83 3.72
CA GLN A 23 -6.47 -12.12 2.98
C GLN A 23 -5.82 -11.32 1.83
N LEU A 24 -6.30 -11.54 0.60
CA LEU A 24 -5.85 -10.81 -0.59
C LEU A 24 -6.83 -9.70 -0.97
N SER A 25 -6.30 -8.57 -1.42
CA SER A 25 -7.09 -7.48 -1.99
C SER A 25 -7.62 -7.89 -3.36
N PRO A 26 -8.94 -7.73 -3.64
CA PRO A 26 -9.48 -8.02 -4.96
C PRO A 26 -8.95 -7.07 -6.04
N ILE A 27 -8.40 -5.93 -5.64
CA ILE A 27 -7.90 -4.86 -6.49
C ILE A 27 -6.42 -5.03 -6.80
N THR A 28 -5.56 -5.10 -5.76
CA THR A 28 -4.10 -5.23 -5.98
C THR A 28 -3.69 -6.66 -6.27
N LYS A 29 -4.56 -7.64 -5.96
CA LYS A 29 -4.28 -9.08 -5.97
C LYS A 29 -3.18 -9.51 -5.00
N GLY A 30 -2.68 -8.59 -4.17
CA GLY A 30 -1.70 -8.84 -3.12
C GLY A 30 -2.30 -8.88 -1.72
N PRO A 31 -1.49 -9.24 -0.71
CA PRO A 31 -1.90 -9.26 0.68
C PRO A 31 -2.46 -7.93 1.14
N VAL A 32 -3.56 -7.99 1.88
CA VAL A 32 -4.04 -6.86 2.67
C VAL A 32 -3.05 -6.63 3.81
N THR A 33 -2.59 -5.39 3.97
CA THR A 33 -1.68 -5.03 5.05
C THR A 33 -2.10 -3.73 5.74
N THR A 34 -1.49 -3.48 6.90
CA THR A 34 -1.46 -2.18 7.56
C THR A 34 -0.24 -1.34 7.11
N GLU A 35 -0.06 -0.14 7.64
CA GLU A 35 1.14 0.72 7.48
C GLU A 35 2.44 0.07 7.93
N THR A 36 2.36 -0.92 8.81
CA THR A 36 3.52 -1.67 9.30
C THR A 36 3.89 -2.85 8.43
N MET A 37 3.15 -3.06 7.34
CA MET A 37 3.24 -4.19 6.42
C MET A 37 2.79 -5.53 7.03
N GLU A 38 2.20 -5.53 8.24
CA GLU A 38 1.60 -6.73 8.83
C GLU A 38 0.28 -7.05 8.13
N THR A 39 0.06 -8.33 7.84
CA THR A 39 -1.23 -8.83 7.35
C THR A 39 -2.21 -9.02 8.52
N PRO A 40 -3.50 -9.30 8.26
CA PRO A 40 -4.42 -9.69 9.33
C PRO A 40 -4.00 -10.96 10.10
N LEU A 41 -3.11 -11.79 9.54
CA LEU A 41 -2.51 -12.92 10.23
C LEU A 41 -1.28 -12.46 11.02
N PRO A 42 -1.30 -12.53 12.37
CA PRO A 42 -0.21 -12.04 13.21
C PRO A 42 1.12 -12.69 12.85
N GLY A 43 2.18 -11.87 12.76
CA GLY A 43 3.53 -12.34 12.46
C GLY A 43 3.81 -12.60 10.98
N ILE A 44 2.81 -12.48 10.10
CA ILE A 44 3.00 -12.52 8.64
C ILE A 44 3.02 -11.09 8.11
N PHE A 45 4.12 -10.74 7.44
CA PHE A 45 4.35 -9.42 6.85
C PHE A 45 4.53 -9.54 5.34
N SER A 46 4.07 -8.55 4.58
CA SER A 46 4.17 -8.54 3.11
C SER A 46 4.64 -7.18 2.60
N CYS A 47 5.62 -7.16 1.71
CA CYS A 47 6.22 -5.94 1.16
C CYS A 47 6.56 -6.07 -0.32
N GLY A 48 6.82 -4.94 -0.97
CA GLY A 48 7.20 -4.91 -2.38
C GLY A 48 6.07 -5.31 -3.33
N ASN A 49 6.46 -5.71 -4.54
CA ASN A 49 5.52 -5.89 -5.65
C ASN A 49 4.51 -7.03 -5.47
N VAL A 50 4.74 -7.95 -4.53
CA VAL A 50 3.78 -8.99 -4.16
C VAL A 50 2.54 -8.39 -3.46
N SER A 51 2.69 -7.28 -2.74
CA SER A 51 1.59 -6.54 -2.09
C SER A 51 0.82 -5.64 -3.05
N THR A 52 1.54 -4.85 -3.85
CA THR A 52 0.99 -4.00 -4.91
C THR A 52 2.11 -3.65 -5.88
N VAL A 53 1.80 -3.48 -7.17
CA VAL A 53 2.81 -3.12 -8.17
C VAL A 53 3.18 -1.63 -8.02
N PHE A 54 4.35 -1.38 -7.44
CA PHE A 54 4.90 -0.04 -7.26
C PHE A 54 5.56 0.47 -8.54
N ASP A 55 5.49 1.78 -8.77
CA ASP A 55 6.16 2.42 -9.91
C ASP A 55 7.67 2.53 -9.73
N LEU A 56 8.13 2.73 -8.48
CA LEU A 56 9.53 2.99 -8.16
C LEU A 56 10.10 1.89 -7.27
N VAL A 57 11.35 1.50 -7.55
CA VAL A 57 12.09 0.54 -6.73
C VAL A 57 12.33 1.06 -5.31
N ASP A 58 12.41 2.38 -5.13
CA ASP A 58 12.54 3.00 -3.81
C ASP A 58 11.35 2.65 -2.91
N TYR A 59 10.12 2.63 -3.45
CA TYR A 59 8.93 2.25 -2.68
C TYR A 59 8.93 0.76 -2.31
N VAL A 60 9.45 -0.09 -3.20
CA VAL A 60 9.66 -1.52 -2.92
C VAL A 60 10.67 -1.68 -1.78
N ALA A 61 11.79 -0.98 -1.82
CA ALA A 61 12.81 -1.03 -0.78
C ALA A 61 12.30 -0.48 0.57
N GLU A 62 11.61 0.67 0.57
CA GLU A 62 11.02 1.28 1.77
C GLU A 62 10.03 0.32 2.46
N THR A 63 9.11 -0.29 1.70
CA THR A 63 8.17 -1.27 2.27
C THR A 63 8.89 -2.51 2.80
N GLY A 64 9.95 -2.96 2.13
CA GLY A 64 10.81 -4.05 2.61
C GLY A 64 11.48 -3.74 3.95
N MET A 65 12.04 -2.54 4.10
CA MET A 65 12.64 -2.10 5.36
C MET A 65 11.60 -2.03 6.49
N THR A 66 10.41 -1.51 6.21
CA THR A 66 9.30 -1.46 7.19
C THR A 66 8.86 -2.86 7.61
N ALA A 67 8.63 -3.77 6.66
CA ALA A 67 8.25 -5.15 6.96
C ALA A 67 9.33 -5.87 7.78
N GLY A 68 10.60 -5.77 7.38
CA GLY A 68 11.71 -6.40 8.11
C GLY A 68 11.86 -5.88 9.54
N ARG A 69 11.77 -4.55 9.73
CA ARG A 69 11.82 -3.93 11.07
C ARG A 69 10.70 -4.44 11.97
N ASN A 70 9.47 -4.50 11.45
CA ASN A 70 8.31 -4.89 12.25
C ASN A 70 8.25 -6.40 12.49
N ALA A 71 8.66 -7.22 11.53
CA ALA A 71 8.83 -8.66 11.71
C ALA A 71 9.87 -8.98 12.80
N ALA A 72 10.99 -8.24 12.83
CA ALA A 72 11.97 -8.38 13.90
C ALA A 72 11.38 -8.02 15.26
N ARG A 73 10.64 -6.90 15.37
CA ARG A 73 9.94 -6.53 16.62
C ARG A 73 8.92 -7.58 17.07
N PHE A 74 8.20 -8.19 16.13
CA PHE A 74 7.28 -9.29 16.41
C PHE A 74 8.02 -10.52 16.95
N ALA A 75 9.07 -10.96 16.27
CA ALA A 75 9.86 -12.11 16.66
C ALA A 75 10.52 -11.96 18.05
N THR A 76 10.89 -10.73 18.44
CA THR A 76 11.46 -10.45 19.77
C THR A 76 10.42 -10.19 20.87
N GLY A 77 9.12 -10.28 20.57
CA GLY A 77 8.04 -9.97 21.52
C GLY A 77 7.91 -8.48 21.86
N ALA A 78 8.56 -7.60 21.10
CA ALA A 78 8.47 -6.15 21.24
C ALA A 78 7.28 -5.55 20.46
N TRP A 79 6.49 -6.40 19.81
CA TRP A 79 5.25 -6.03 19.14
C TRP A 79 4.10 -5.99 20.12
N LYS A 80 3.55 -4.80 20.32
CA LYS A 80 2.37 -4.58 21.15
C LYS A 80 1.39 -3.80 20.32
N LYS A 81 0.29 -4.45 19.97
CA LYS A 81 -0.79 -3.81 19.24
C LYS A 81 -1.56 -2.94 20.22
N GLU A 82 -1.49 -1.62 20.05
CA GLU A 82 -2.15 -0.69 20.98
C GLU A 82 -3.64 -0.55 20.69
N ARG A 83 -4.04 -0.68 19.41
CA ARG A 83 -5.41 -0.49 18.93
C ARG A 83 -5.75 -1.45 17.81
N ASP A 84 -7.05 -1.66 17.61
CA ASP A 84 -7.53 -2.37 16.43
C ASP A 84 -7.31 -1.54 15.16
N SER A 85 -6.92 -2.24 14.09
CA SER A 85 -6.71 -1.60 12.79
C SER A 85 -8.04 -1.27 12.13
N VAL A 86 -8.11 -0.10 11.50
CA VAL A 86 -9.26 0.33 10.69
C VAL A 86 -9.00 0.13 9.21
N ASP A 87 -10.05 -0.03 8.41
CA ASP A 87 -9.93 -0.09 6.97
C ASP A 87 -9.79 1.31 6.37
N VAL A 88 -8.87 1.46 5.43
CA VAL A 88 -8.71 2.67 4.62
C VAL A 88 -9.42 2.41 3.29
N MET A 89 -10.48 3.16 3.03
CA MET A 89 -11.34 2.93 1.89
C MET A 89 -10.99 3.85 0.71
N PRO A 90 -10.95 3.34 -0.53
CA PRO A 90 -10.76 4.17 -1.70
C PRO A 90 -11.98 5.09 -1.90
N GLY A 91 -11.71 6.37 -2.17
CA GLY A 91 -12.74 7.35 -2.54
C GLY A 91 -13.03 7.36 -4.05
N GLU A 92 -13.70 8.42 -4.49
CA GLU A 92 -13.98 8.64 -5.91
C GLU A 92 -12.68 8.69 -6.73
N ASN A 93 -12.69 8.02 -7.88
CA ASN A 93 -11.57 7.95 -8.82
C ASN A 93 -10.28 7.34 -8.23
N VAL A 94 -10.32 6.66 -7.07
CA VAL A 94 -9.18 5.90 -6.54
C VAL A 94 -9.32 4.43 -6.97
N ARG A 95 -8.46 3.98 -7.89
CA ARG A 95 -8.44 2.59 -8.33
C ARG A 95 -7.60 1.71 -7.43
N VAL A 96 -6.43 2.18 -7.02
CA VAL A 96 -5.51 1.46 -6.13
C VAL A 96 -5.28 2.30 -4.89
N LEU A 97 -5.35 1.64 -3.74
CA LEU A 97 -5.01 2.18 -2.43
C LEU A 97 -4.19 1.12 -1.68
N PHE A 98 -3.04 1.51 -1.18
CA PHE A 98 -2.16 0.66 -0.39
C PHE A 98 -1.42 1.50 0.67
N PRO A 99 -1.24 1.02 1.91
CA PRO A 99 -1.88 -0.16 2.50
C PRO A 99 -3.41 0.03 2.62
N GLN A 100 -4.15 -1.06 2.82
CA GLN A 100 -5.61 -1.01 2.88
C GLN A 100 -6.14 -0.88 4.31
N ARG A 101 -5.27 -1.01 5.31
CA ARG A 101 -5.63 -0.88 6.73
C ARG A 101 -4.64 0.05 7.42
N TYR A 102 -5.04 0.56 8.58
CA TYR A 102 -4.20 1.40 9.41
C TYR A 102 -4.28 0.94 10.87
N SER A 103 -3.15 0.57 11.46
CA SER A 103 -3.00 0.11 12.85
C SER A 103 -2.53 1.18 13.82
N PHE A 104 -2.29 2.42 13.37
CA PHE A 104 -1.84 3.54 14.22
C PHE A 104 -0.49 3.30 14.91
N GLU A 105 0.34 2.40 14.42
CA GLU A 105 1.63 2.07 15.03
C GLU A 105 2.75 3.00 14.54
N ASP A 106 2.63 3.50 13.30
CA ASP A 106 3.60 4.40 12.64
C ASP A 106 2.85 5.39 11.72
N ASP A 107 3.58 6.29 11.06
CA ASP A 107 3.02 7.16 10.03
C ASP A 107 2.43 6.34 8.87
N LEU A 108 1.21 6.68 8.45
CA LEU A 108 0.55 6.03 7.32
C LEU A 108 1.02 6.66 5.99
N ILE A 109 1.80 5.90 5.23
CA ILE A 109 2.19 6.26 3.86
C ILE A 109 1.23 5.60 2.88
N LEU A 110 0.31 6.39 2.31
CA LEU A 110 -0.63 5.95 1.30
C LEU A 110 -0.03 6.04 -0.10
N PHE A 111 -0.20 4.97 -0.85
CA PHE A 111 0.10 4.84 -2.26
C PHE A 111 -1.22 4.71 -3.02
N ILE A 112 -1.47 5.67 -3.91
CA ILE A 112 -2.77 5.87 -4.55
C ILE A 112 -2.57 5.88 -6.06
N ARG A 113 -3.40 5.15 -6.81
CA ARG A 113 -3.53 5.35 -8.28
C ARG A 113 -4.94 5.75 -8.64
N SER A 114 -5.07 6.71 -9.56
CA SER A 114 -6.38 7.08 -10.08
C SER A 114 -6.96 6.01 -11.01
N ALA A 115 -8.29 5.96 -11.10
CA ALA A 115 -9.00 5.09 -12.05
C ALA A 115 -9.03 5.67 -13.46
N LYS A 116 -9.23 6.99 -13.55
CA LYS A 116 -9.29 7.76 -14.79
C LYS A 116 -8.34 8.96 -14.71
N PRO A 117 -7.71 9.35 -15.83
CA PRO A 117 -6.87 10.53 -15.86
C PRO A 117 -7.71 11.80 -15.62
N VAL A 118 -7.10 12.78 -14.95
CA VAL A 118 -7.65 14.11 -14.77
C VAL A 118 -6.56 15.14 -15.08
N GLU A 119 -6.68 15.82 -16.21
CA GLU A 119 -5.69 16.79 -16.73
C GLU A 119 -5.95 18.23 -16.25
N ARG A 120 -6.40 18.38 -15.00
CA ARG A 120 -6.66 19.66 -14.33
C ARG A 120 -6.32 19.54 -12.84
N PRO A 121 -6.12 20.66 -12.11
CA PRO A 121 -5.81 20.60 -10.69
C PRO A 121 -6.83 19.76 -9.93
N VAL A 122 -6.32 18.78 -9.18
CA VAL A 122 -7.12 17.87 -8.34
C VAL A 122 -6.72 18.02 -6.88
N LYS A 123 -7.69 17.76 -6.01
CA LYS A 123 -7.49 17.61 -4.58
C LYS A 123 -7.66 16.15 -4.21
N ILE A 124 -6.82 15.69 -3.29
CA ILE A 124 -6.93 14.40 -2.64
C ILE A 124 -7.34 14.68 -1.21
N ASP A 125 -8.55 14.30 -0.88
CA ASP A 125 -9.15 14.47 0.44
C ASP A 125 -9.04 13.17 1.24
N ILE A 126 -8.55 13.26 2.48
CA ILE A 126 -8.51 12.15 3.43
C ILE A 126 -9.47 12.47 4.56
N SER A 127 -10.57 11.71 4.61
CA SER A 127 -11.61 11.79 5.63
C SER A 127 -11.48 10.60 6.58
N PRO A 128 -11.73 10.75 7.90
CA PRO A 128 -12.24 11.95 8.60
C PRO A 128 -11.16 12.95 9.04
N LEU A 129 -9.90 12.77 8.64
CA LEU A 129 -8.77 13.59 9.10
C LEU A 129 -8.72 15.01 8.53
N GLU A 130 -9.67 15.37 7.65
CA GLU A 130 -9.77 16.66 6.96
C GLU A 130 -8.44 17.11 6.29
N MET A 131 -7.63 16.14 5.85
CA MET A 131 -6.35 16.43 5.18
C MET A 131 -6.54 16.56 3.67
N GLN A 132 -5.95 17.60 3.09
CA GLN A 132 -6.01 17.86 1.65
C GLN A 132 -4.63 17.96 1.03
N PHE A 133 -4.45 17.28 -0.11
CA PHE A 133 -3.24 17.36 -0.92
C PHE A 133 -3.61 17.83 -2.32
N LYS A 134 -2.89 18.84 -2.83
CA LYS A 134 -3.09 19.36 -4.19
C LYS A 134 -2.15 18.67 -5.17
N ARG A 135 -2.67 18.32 -6.34
CA ARG A 135 -1.89 17.88 -7.50
C ARG A 135 -2.36 18.66 -8.73
N LEU A 136 -1.44 18.85 -9.69
CA LEU A 136 -1.77 19.54 -10.94
C LEU A 136 -2.63 18.67 -11.87
N TYR A 137 -2.48 17.35 -11.75
CA TYR A 137 -3.22 16.34 -12.51
C TYR A 137 -3.12 14.99 -11.77
N THR A 138 -3.81 13.96 -12.27
CA THR A 138 -3.58 12.56 -11.88
C THR A 138 -3.71 11.65 -13.09
N ARG A 139 -2.89 10.60 -13.16
CA ARG A 139 -2.95 9.59 -14.22
C ARG A 139 -2.88 8.17 -13.64
N PRO A 140 -3.58 7.19 -14.22
CA PRO A 140 -3.59 5.82 -13.68
C PRO A 140 -2.22 5.14 -13.65
N ASN A 141 -1.31 5.51 -14.54
CA ASN A 141 0.06 4.98 -14.63
C ASN A 141 1.03 5.63 -13.64
N GLU A 142 0.59 6.61 -12.83
CA GLU A 142 1.41 7.27 -11.82
C GLU A 142 0.84 7.02 -10.42
N MET A 143 1.70 6.56 -9.53
CA MET A 143 1.40 6.31 -8.13
C MET A 143 1.68 7.57 -7.31
N ILE A 144 0.64 8.05 -6.64
CA ILE A 144 0.69 9.20 -5.77
C ILE A 144 1.01 8.73 -4.35
N ARG A 145 2.07 9.28 -3.76
CA ARG A 145 2.44 9.06 -2.36
C ARG A 145 1.93 10.20 -1.48
N VAL A 146 1.25 9.84 -0.39
CA VAL A 146 0.72 10.77 0.60
C VAL A 146 1.08 10.27 2.00
N LYS A 147 1.56 11.16 2.86
CA LYS A 147 1.91 10.85 4.24
C LYS A 147 0.85 11.42 5.20
N VAL A 148 0.32 10.55 6.06
CA VAL A 148 -0.54 10.89 7.18
C VAL A 148 0.24 10.60 8.47
N PRO A 149 0.61 11.64 9.25
CA PRO A 149 1.34 11.45 10.50
C PRO A 149 0.52 10.64 11.52
N LYS A 150 1.19 9.82 12.34
CA LYS A 150 0.56 8.99 13.37
C LYS A 150 -0.33 9.76 14.34
N ASP A 151 0.08 10.97 14.70
CA ASP A 151 -0.55 11.78 15.75
C ASP A 151 -1.83 12.52 15.29
N LYS A 152 -2.38 12.20 14.12
CA LYS A 152 -3.59 12.82 13.56
C LYS A 152 -4.80 11.91 13.58
#